data_AF-A0A851T6Z6-F1
#
_entry.id   AF-A0A851T6Z6-F1
#
_cell.length_a   1.000
_cell.length_b   1.000
_cell.length_c   1.000
_cell.angle_alpha   90.00
_cell.angle_beta   90.00
_cell.angle_gamma   90.00
#
_symmetry.space_group_name_H-M   'P 1'
#
loop_
_entity.id
_entity.type
_entity.pdbx_description
1 polymer ?
#
loop_
_entity_poly.entity_id
_entity_poly.type
_entity_poly.pdbx_seq_one_letter_code
_entity_poly.pdbx_strand_id
1 'polypeptide(L)'
;MQLSTCLVLLSLAVCASAENPFYAAGKFVWDAVGGAGDMLRAYRDMREANYVGADKYFHARGNYDAAQRGPGGAWAAKVISDARERWQSDVSGRGAADTAADQEANAWGRNGGDP
;
A
#
# COMPACT_ATOMS: atom_id res chain seq x y z
N MET A 1 -35.37 36.05 -1.09
CA MET A 1 -34.60 35.71 0.14
C MET A 1 -34.15 34.25 0.19
N GLN A 2 -34.91 33.27 -0.31
CA GLN A 2 -34.58 31.84 -0.18
C GLN A 2 -33.45 31.32 -1.10
N LEU A 3 -33.27 31.90 -2.30
CA LEU A 3 -32.26 31.42 -3.25
C LEU A 3 -30.82 31.82 -2.85
N SER A 4 -30.64 33.08 -2.43
CA SER A 4 -29.33 33.60 -2.00
C SER A 4 -28.81 32.90 -0.76
N THR A 5 -29.70 32.56 0.18
CA THR A 5 -29.34 31.76 1.37
C THR A 5 -28.91 30.35 1.00
N CYS A 6 -29.59 29.69 0.06
CA CYS A 6 -29.18 28.36 -0.42
C CYS A 6 -27.82 28.39 -1.12
N LEU A 7 -27.57 29.39 -1.96
CA LEU A 7 -26.28 29.55 -2.65
C LEU A 7 -25.12 29.75 -1.68
N VAL A 8 -25.31 30.58 -0.64
CA VAL A 8 -24.28 30.81 0.38
C VAL A 8 -24.01 29.55 1.21
N LEU A 9 -25.06 28.80 1.58
CA LEU A 9 -24.90 27.54 2.32
C LEU A 9 -24.20 26.46 1.48
N LEU A 10 -24.56 26.35 0.20
CA LEU A 10 -23.89 25.43 -0.74
C LEU A 10 -22.43 25.81 -0.96
N SER A 11 -22.11 27.10 -1.10
CA SER A 11 -20.71 27.54 -1.25
C SER A 11 -19.88 27.26 0.00
N LEU A 12 -20.45 27.46 1.20
CA LEU A 12 -19.76 27.14 2.45
C LEU A 12 -19.55 25.64 2.61
N ALA A 13 -20.55 24.82 2.25
CA ALA A 13 -20.42 23.37 2.24
C ALA A 13 -19.35 22.90 1.25
N VAL A 14 -19.31 23.45 0.03
CA VAL A 14 -18.27 23.14 -0.96
C VAL A 14 -16.88 23.55 -0.47
N CYS A 15 -16.72 24.74 0.12
CA CYS A 15 -15.45 25.18 0.69
C CYS A 15 -15.02 24.31 1.88
N ALA A 16 -15.95 23.87 2.72
CA ALA A 16 -15.67 22.97 3.85
C ALA A 16 -15.39 21.52 3.40
N SER A 17 -15.89 21.12 2.22
CA SER A 17 -15.70 19.79 1.63
C SER A 17 -14.49 19.72 0.69
N ALA A 18 -13.87 20.86 0.37
CA ALA A 18 -12.68 20.91 -0.47
C ALA A 18 -11.50 20.27 0.29
N GLU A 19 -11.02 19.13 -0.19
CA GLU A 19 -9.82 18.51 0.33
C GLU A 19 -8.65 19.51 0.22
N ASN A 20 -8.09 19.88 1.37
CA ASN A 20 -6.90 20.72 1.39
C ASN A 20 -5.73 19.91 0.80
N PRO A 21 -5.07 20.37 -0.28
CA PRO A 21 -3.96 19.64 -0.89
C PRO A 21 -2.82 19.36 0.09
N PHE A 22 -2.61 20.20 1.11
CA PHE A 22 -1.64 19.95 2.17
C PHE A 22 -2.05 18.79 3.09
N TYR A 23 -3.35 18.66 3.38
CA TYR A 23 -3.88 17.53 4.14
C TYR A 23 -3.77 16.23 3.33
N ALA A 24 -4.15 16.25 2.05
CA ALA A 24 -4.03 15.09 1.17
C ALA A 24 -2.56 14.64 1.02
N ALA A 25 -1.64 15.59 0.82
CA ALA A 25 -0.20 15.30 0.77
C ALA A 25 0.32 14.75 2.10
N GLY A 26 -0.08 15.34 3.23
CA GLY A 26 0.29 14.87 4.56
C GLY A 26 -0.21 13.45 4.84
N LYS A 27 -1.48 13.17 4.48
CA LYS A 27 -2.07 11.83 4.59
C LYS A 27 -1.33 10.82 3.72
N PHE A 28 -1.03 11.17 2.47
CA PHE A 28 -0.28 10.29 1.57
C PHE A 28 1.08 9.88 2.17
N VAL A 29 1.84 10.84 2.68
CA VAL A 29 3.14 10.57 3.32
C VAL A 29 2.95 9.69 4.56
N TRP A 30 1.95 9.97 5.39
CA TRP A 30 1.65 9.17 6.57
C TRP A 30 1.28 7.73 6.23
N ASP A 31 0.41 7.53 5.24
CA ASP A 31 0.03 6.21 4.75
C ASP A 31 1.26 5.46 4.20
N ALA A 32 2.16 6.14 3.48
CA ALA A 32 3.38 5.55 2.92
C ALA A 32 4.37 5.10 4.00
N VAL A 33 4.60 5.93 5.03
CA VAL A 33 5.44 5.56 6.18
C VAL A 33 4.84 4.35 6.91
N GLY A 34 3.52 4.37 7.13
CA GLY A 34 2.81 3.25 7.73
C GLY A 34 2.92 1.97 6.90
N GLY A 35 2.71 2.07 5.58
CA GLY A 35 2.77 0.93 4.66
C GLY A 35 4.17 0.32 4.57
N ALA A 36 5.22 1.15 4.59
CA ALA A 36 6.59 0.66 4.70
C ALA A 36 6.82 -0.12 6.01
N GLY A 37 6.24 0.34 7.12
CA GLY A 37 6.26 -0.36 8.40
C GLY A 37 5.55 -1.73 8.35
N ASP A 38 4.42 -1.82 7.66
CA ASP A 38 3.69 -3.08 7.48
C ASP A 38 4.47 -4.07 6.61
N MET A 39 5.09 -3.60 5.53
CA MET A 39 5.98 -4.43 4.69
C MET A 39 7.15 -4.99 5.50
N LEU A 40 7.76 -4.17 6.36
CA LEU A 40 8.85 -4.59 7.24
C LEU A 40 8.37 -5.61 8.29
N ARG A 41 7.18 -5.41 8.85
CA ARG A 41 6.56 -6.37 9.79
C ARG A 41 6.33 -7.71 9.11
N ALA A 42 5.74 -7.72 7.91
CA ALA A 42 5.52 -8.95 7.16
C ALA A 42 6.82 -9.72 6.87
N TYR A 43 7.89 -9.01 6.53
CA TYR A 43 9.22 -9.61 6.38
C TYR A 43 9.77 -10.20 7.68
N ARG A 44 9.60 -9.52 8.82
CA ARG A 44 10.06 -10.00 10.13
C ARG A 44 9.29 -11.26 10.54
N ASP A 45 7.97 -11.23 10.43
CA ASP A 45 7.12 -12.37 10.76
C ASP A 45 7.42 -13.58 9.86
N MET A 46 7.68 -13.36 8.56
CA MET A 46 8.12 -14.42 7.65
C MET A 46 9.40 -15.11 8.14
N ARG A 47 10.37 -14.30 8.60
CA ARG A 47 11.65 -14.81 9.10
C ARG A 47 11.50 -15.51 10.44
N GLU A 48 10.65 -15.00 11.32
CA GLU A 48 10.40 -15.60 12.63
C GLU A 48 9.61 -16.91 12.51
N ALA A 49 8.58 -16.94 11.65
CA ALA A 49 7.79 -18.14 11.39
C ALA A 49 8.65 -19.28 10.81
N ASN A 50 9.65 -18.94 9.98
CA ASN A 50 10.57 -19.90 9.36
C ASN A 50 9.84 -21.11 8.75
N TYR A 51 8.66 -20.85 8.16
CA TYR A 51 7.77 -21.88 7.66
C TYR A 51 7.96 -22.07 6.16
N VAL A 52 8.22 -23.31 5.74
CA VAL A 52 8.48 -23.64 4.33
C VAL A 52 7.21 -23.43 3.50
N GLY A 53 7.34 -22.67 2.42
CA GLY A 53 6.25 -22.42 1.46
C GLY A 53 5.25 -21.33 1.86
N ALA A 54 5.46 -20.62 2.98
CA ALA A 54 4.59 -19.52 3.41
C ALA A 54 5.01 -18.15 2.86
N ASP A 55 6.06 -18.06 2.04
CA ASP A 55 6.58 -16.78 1.55
C ASP A 55 5.51 -15.96 0.82
N LYS A 56 4.72 -16.61 -0.05
CA LYS A 56 3.63 -15.94 -0.81
C LYS A 56 2.53 -15.36 0.09
N TYR A 57 2.22 -16.02 1.20
CA TYR A 57 1.30 -15.47 2.21
C TYR A 57 1.86 -14.16 2.80
N PHE A 58 3.13 -14.13 3.19
CA PHE A 58 3.73 -12.90 3.75
C PHE A 58 3.87 -11.78 2.71
N HIS A 59 4.08 -12.13 1.44
CA HIS A 59 4.02 -11.21 0.31
C HIS A 59 2.65 -10.56 0.16
N ALA A 60 1.60 -11.37 0.11
CA ALA A 60 0.22 -10.91 0.02
C ALA A 60 -0.16 -10.09 1.27
N ARG A 61 0.09 -10.60 2.47
CA ARG A 61 -0.31 -9.95 3.73
C ARG A 61 0.37 -8.60 3.93
N GLY A 62 1.66 -8.49 3.65
CA GLY A 62 2.37 -7.21 3.75
C GLY A 62 1.81 -6.16 2.79
N ASN A 63 1.50 -6.56 1.57
CA ASN A 63 0.89 -5.69 0.57
C ASN A 63 -0.56 -5.32 0.92
N TYR A 64 -1.34 -6.27 1.45
CA TYR A 64 -2.69 -6.05 1.93
C TYR A 64 -2.73 -5.03 3.06
N ASP A 65 -1.98 -5.28 4.15
CA ASP A 65 -1.90 -4.38 5.30
C ASP A 65 -1.51 -2.95 4.89
N ALA A 66 -0.50 -2.83 4.03
CA ALA A 66 -0.03 -1.54 3.54
C ALA A 66 -1.08 -0.84 2.67
N ALA A 67 -1.76 -1.57 1.78
CA ALA A 67 -2.80 -0.99 0.91
C ALA A 67 -4.04 -0.53 1.70
N GLN A 68 -4.39 -1.20 2.80
CA GLN A 68 -5.50 -0.81 3.68
C GLN A 68 -5.30 0.56 4.34
N ARG A 69 -4.06 1.10 4.37
CA ARG A 69 -3.82 2.47 4.88
C ARG A 69 -4.30 3.56 3.92
N GLY A 70 -4.36 3.26 2.62
CA GLY A 70 -4.71 4.21 1.58
C GLY A 70 -3.65 4.33 0.48
N PRO A 71 -3.77 5.34 -0.41
CA PRO A 71 -2.95 5.45 -1.62
C PRO A 71 -1.44 5.47 -1.36
N GLY A 72 -0.99 6.14 -0.29
CA GLY A 72 0.42 6.19 0.07
C GLY A 72 0.97 4.83 0.51
N GLY A 73 0.17 4.06 1.25
CA GLY A 73 0.54 2.72 1.68
C GLY A 73 0.61 1.74 0.52
N ALA A 74 -0.37 1.77 -0.40
CA ALA A 74 -0.36 0.99 -1.63
C ALA A 74 0.85 1.34 -2.52
N TRP A 75 1.20 2.63 -2.61
CA TRP A 75 2.40 3.09 -3.31
C TRP A 75 3.68 2.54 -2.67
N ALA A 76 3.82 2.64 -1.35
CA ALA A 76 4.98 2.13 -0.63
C ALA A 76 5.14 0.61 -0.82
N ALA A 77 4.03 -0.13 -0.72
CA ALA A 77 4.01 -1.57 -0.95
C ALA A 77 4.50 -1.95 -2.35
N LYS A 78 4.07 -1.22 -3.39
CA LYS A 78 4.56 -1.41 -4.76
C LYS A 78 6.05 -1.14 -4.88
N VAL A 79 6.53 0.02 -4.42
CA VAL A 79 7.94 0.41 -4.53
C VAL A 79 8.85 -0.59 -3.83
N ILE A 80 8.48 -1.03 -2.63
CA ILE A 80 9.28 -1.99 -1.85
C ILE A 80 9.26 -3.38 -2.51
N SER A 81 8.12 -3.81 -3.04
CA SER A 81 7.99 -5.08 -3.78
C SER A 81 8.90 -5.11 -5.01
N ASP A 82 8.85 -4.06 -5.83
CA ASP A 82 9.65 -3.94 -7.06
C ASP A 82 11.16 -3.85 -6.73
N ALA A 83 11.52 -3.13 -5.67
CA ALA A 83 12.91 -3.05 -5.21
C ALA A 83 13.45 -4.42 -4.74
N ARG A 84 12.63 -5.18 -4.00
CA ARG A 84 12.99 -6.53 -3.56
C ARG A 84 13.16 -7.49 -4.73
N GLU A 85 12.24 -7.46 -5.69
CA GLU A 85 12.35 -8.25 -6.92
C GLU A 85 13.66 -7.95 -7.65
N ARG A 86 13.96 -6.68 -7.87
CA ARG A 86 15.16 -6.28 -8.60
C ARG A 86 16.43 -6.79 -7.90
N TRP A 87 16.50 -6.66 -6.59
CA TRP A 87 17.59 -7.23 -5.81
C TRP A 87 17.70 -8.74 -5.98
N GLN A 88 16.56 -9.45 -6.01
CA GLN A 88 16.56 -10.91 -6.12
C GLN A 88 17.01 -11.40 -7.50
N SER A 89 16.53 -10.75 -8.56
CA SER A 89 16.90 -11.09 -9.94
C SER A 89 18.36 -10.73 -10.23
N ASP A 90 18.82 -9.54 -9.83
CA ASP A 90 20.15 -9.03 -10.18
C ASP A 90 21.26 -9.60 -9.28
N VAL A 91 20.98 -9.83 -7.99
CA VAL A 91 22.00 -10.15 -6.97
C VAL A 91 21.90 -11.57 -6.45
N SER A 92 20.69 -12.07 -6.19
CA SER A 92 20.51 -13.41 -5.60
C SER A 92 20.48 -14.55 -6.61
N GLY A 93 20.33 -14.24 -7.91
CA GLY A 93 20.23 -15.24 -8.97
C GLY A 93 18.93 -16.05 -8.96
N ARG A 94 17.84 -15.49 -8.42
CA ARG A 94 16.53 -16.15 -8.39
C ARG A 94 15.94 -16.30 -9.79
N GLY A 95 15.22 -17.40 -10.02
CA GLY A 95 14.60 -17.68 -11.31
C GLY A 95 13.40 -16.77 -11.60
N ALA A 96 13.19 -16.45 -12.88
CA ALA A 96 12.10 -15.58 -13.33
C ALA A 96 10.69 -16.07 -12.93
N ALA A 97 10.49 -17.38 -12.82
CA ALA A 97 9.21 -17.96 -12.41
C ALA A 97 8.89 -17.65 -10.93
N ASP A 98 9.88 -17.76 -10.03
CA ASP A 98 9.70 -17.44 -8.62
C ASP A 98 9.41 -15.95 -8.42
N THR A 99 10.11 -15.11 -9.19
CA THR A 99 9.88 -13.67 -9.24
C THR A 99 8.46 -13.34 -9.70
N ALA A 100 7.96 -13.99 -10.75
CA ALA A 100 6.60 -13.78 -11.24
C ALA A 100 5.54 -14.17 -10.19
N ALA A 101 5.74 -15.29 -9.50
CA ALA A 101 4.84 -15.73 -8.44
C ALA A 101 4.88 -14.78 -7.22
N ASP A 102 6.05 -14.25 -6.85
CA ASP A 102 6.16 -13.22 -5.80
C ASP A 102 5.36 -11.97 -6.18
N GLN A 103 5.47 -11.53 -7.45
CA GLN A 103 4.73 -10.36 -7.93
C GLN A 103 3.22 -10.58 -7.99
N GLU A 104 2.77 -11.78 -8.36
CA GLU A 104 1.35 -12.16 -8.30
C GLU A 104 0.81 -12.07 -6.87
N ALA A 105 1.51 -12.64 -5.89
CA ALA A 105 1.11 -12.56 -4.49
C ALA A 105 1.11 -11.11 -3.97
N ASN A 106 2.13 -10.31 -4.32
CA ASN A 106 2.16 -8.89 -3.97
C ASN A 106 0.94 -8.15 -4.54
N ALA A 107 0.58 -8.41 -5.80
CA ALA A 107 -0.56 -7.77 -6.46
C ALA A 107 -1.90 -8.23 -5.87
N TRP A 108 -2.05 -9.52 -5.57
CA TRP A 108 -3.24 -10.09 -4.93
C TRP A 108 -3.58 -9.34 -3.63
N GLY A 109 -2.62 -9.29 -2.70
CA GLY A 109 -2.82 -8.60 -1.43
C GLY A 109 -3.03 -7.11 -1.59
N ARG A 110 -2.24 -6.44 -2.45
CA ARG A 110 -2.36 -4.97 -2.69
C ARG A 110 -3.72 -4.59 -3.28
N ASN A 111 -4.36 -5.50 -4.00
CA ASN A 111 -5.69 -5.32 -4.58
C ASN A 111 -6.83 -5.75 -3.63
N GLY A 112 -6.52 -6.08 -2.37
CA GLY A 112 -7.51 -6.44 -1.35
C GLY A 112 -7.93 -7.92 -1.34
N GLY A 113 -7.19 -8.79 -2.04
CA GLY A 113 -7.37 -10.23 -1.92
C GLY A 113 -6.98 -10.74 -0.52
N ASP A 114 -7.67 -11.80 -0.07
CA ASP A 114 -7.41 -12.44 1.23
C ASP A 114 -6.02 -13.09 1.24
N PRO A 115 -5.08 -12.69 2.13
CA PRO A 115 -3.70 -13.16 2.13
C PRO A 115 -3.47 -14.64 2.47
#